data_AF-A0A1Y0II48-F1
#
_entry.id   AF-A0A1Y0II48-F1
#
_cell.length_a   1.000
_cell.length_b   1.000
_cell.length_c   1.000
_cell.angle_alpha   90.00
_cell.angle_beta   90.00
_cell.angle_gamma   90.00
#
_symmetry.space_group_name_H-M   'P 1'
#
loop_
_entity.id
_entity.type
_entity.pdbx_description
1 polymer ?
#
loop_
_entity_poly.entity_id
_entity_poly.type
_entity_poly.pdbx_seq_one_letter_code
_entity_poly.pdbx_strand_id
1 'polypeptide(L)'
;MTKKVLLGFGFVLVALVLVLALWPDQGMASKEELLSSYRQALVAKDLAQLEKLSLTTSTEEQLESRLQEFGGLDEEQLSFEINQETISPKIYEVTLAAEEEGQVRTDLFYVQKEEEGWFLSFPHTKIDPTP
;
A
#
# COMPACT_ATOMS: atom_id res chain seq x y z
N MET A 1 -16.69 -27.46 52.02
CA MET A 1 -18.05 -27.70 51.46
C MET A 1 -18.38 -26.52 50.55
N THR A 2 -18.46 -26.81 49.24
CA THR A 2 -19.42 -26.31 48.23
C THR A 2 -20.16 -24.99 48.56
N LYS A 3 -20.23 -23.95 47.70
CA LYS A 3 -20.54 -23.94 46.26
C LYS A 3 -20.07 -22.66 45.54
N LYS A 4 -19.75 -22.84 44.25
CA LYS A 4 -19.60 -21.85 43.17
C LYS A 4 -20.97 -21.27 42.74
N VAL A 5 -20.92 -20.13 42.04
CA VAL A 5 -21.58 -19.75 40.75
C VAL A 5 -21.78 -18.21 40.75
N LEU A 6 -21.03 -17.45 39.94
CA LEU A 6 -21.36 -16.96 38.56
C LEU A 6 -22.57 -15.98 38.58
N LEU A 7 -22.63 -14.81 37.95
CA LEU A 7 -21.94 -14.19 36.82
C LEU A 7 -21.95 -12.65 37.00
N GLY A 8 -20.93 -11.99 36.48
CA GLY A 8 -20.90 -10.56 36.21
C GLY A 8 -19.88 -10.25 35.13
N PHE A 9 -19.97 -10.95 33.99
CA PHE A 9 -19.22 -10.60 32.78
C PHE A 9 -19.89 -9.38 32.15
N GLY A 10 -19.21 -8.24 32.16
CA GLY A 10 -19.69 -7.04 31.50
C GLY A 10 -18.71 -5.91 31.66
N PHE A 11 -17.60 -5.96 30.92
CA PHE A 11 -16.97 -4.81 30.24
C PHE A 11 -15.83 -5.37 29.38
N VAL A 12 -16.28 -6.00 28.30
CA VAL A 12 -15.43 -6.41 27.20
C VAL A 12 -15.39 -5.21 26.24
N LEU A 13 -14.16 -4.83 25.87
CA LEU A 13 -13.77 -4.32 24.55
C LEU A 13 -13.83 -2.82 24.22
N VAL A 14 -12.71 -2.39 23.62
CA VAL A 14 -12.49 -1.29 22.65
C VAL A 14 -12.40 0.14 23.19
N ALA A 15 -11.19 0.54 23.58
CA ALA A 15 -10.70 1.92 23.46
C ALA A 15 -9.47 1.98 22.54
N LEU A 16 -9.49 1.19 21.45
CA LEU A 16 -8.49 1.25 20.39
C LEU A 16 -9.20 1.69 19.11
N VAL A 17 -8.55 2.58 18.37
CA VAL A 17 -8.95 3.10 17.05
C VAL A 17 -9.90 4.31 17.08
N LEU A 18 -9.33 5.48 17.39
CA LEU A 18 -9.93 6.80 17.17
C LEU A 18 -9.18 7.60 16.08
N VAL A 19 -8.49 6.92 15.14
CA VAL A 19 -7.63 7.54 14.10
C VAL A 19 -8.10 7.23 12.66
N LEU A 20 -9.29 6.64 12.45
CA LEU A 20 -9.66 6.03 11.16
C LEU A 20 -10.81 6.70 10.40
N ALA A 21 -11.03 8.02 10.57
CA ALA A 21 -12.16 8.70 9.93
C ALA A 21 -11.88 10.08 9.30
N LEU A 22 -10.61 10.50 9.17
CA LEU A 22 -10.25 11.69 8.39
C LEU A 22 -9.32 11.28 7.25
N TRP A 23 -9.82 10.40 6.39
CA TRP A 23 -9.13 10.14 5.12
C TRP A 23 -9.77 11.02 4.06
N PRO A 24 -8.96 11.76 3.28
CA PRO A 24 -9.48 12.62 2.25
C PRO A 24 -10.26 11.80 1.21
N ASP A 25 -11.38 12.39 0.80
CA ASP A 25 -12.28 11.94 -0.24
C ASP A 25 -11.51 11.62 -1.54
N GLN A 26 -11.75 10.41 -2.06
CA GLN A 26 -11.30 9.76 -3.30
C GLN A 26 -10.25 10.46 -4.18
N GLY A 27 -9.13 9.74 -4.38
CA GLY A 27 -8.05 10.07 -5.31
C GLY A 27 -7.00 11.03 -4.74
N MET A 28 -5.72 10.72 -4.94
CA MET A 28 -4.65 11.60 -4.49
C MET A 28 -4.52 12.81 -5.42
N ALA A 29 -4.29 14.00 -4.87
CA ALA A 29 -4.18 15.23 -5.65
C ALA A 29 -2.89 15.26 -6.50
N SER A 30 -1.82 14.61 -6.02
CA SER A 30 -0.56 14.45 -6.72
C SER A 30 -0.02 13.00 -6.66
N LYS A 31 0.86 12.68 -7.62
CA LYS A 31 1.58 11.41 -7.64
C LYS A 31 2.55 11.29 -6.44
N GLU A 32 3.16 12.39 -6.00
CA GLU A 32 4.02 12.39 -4.81
C GLU A 32 3.24 12.03 -3.53
N GLU A 33 2.04 12.57 -3.35
CA GLU A 33 1.16 12.22 -2.21
C GLU A 33 0.71 10.77 -2.25
N LEU A 34 0.41 10.25 -3.45
CA LEU A 34 0.11 8.83 -3.64
C LEU A 34 1.29 7.95 -3.23
N LEU A 35 2.50 8.27 -3.69
CA LEU A 35 3.71 7.50 -3.36
C LEU A 35 4.07 7.60 -1.87
N SER A 36 3.84 8.75 -1.24
CA SER A 36 4.00 8.91 0.20
C SER A 36 3.01 8.05 0.98
N SER A 37 1.73 8.05 0.58
CA SER A 37 0.69 7.22 1.19
C SER A 37 0.93 5.73 0.96
N TYR A 38 1.42 5.37 -0.24
CA TYR A 38 1.81 4.01 -0.59
C TYR A 38 2.95 3.52 0.30
N ARG A 39 3.98 4.35 0.52
CA ARG A 39 5.08 4.04 1.44
C ARG A 39 4.55 3.73 2.84
N GLN A 40 3.69 4.59 3.38
CA GLN A 40 3.12 4.40 4.71
C GLN A 40 2.33 3.09 4.79
N ALA A 41 1.56 2.76 3.75
CA ALA A 41 0.82 1.51 3.67
C ALA A 41 1.75 0.28 3.69
N LEU A 42 2.88 0.33 2.96
CA LEU A 42 3.89 -0.73 2.97
C LEU A 42 4.52 -0.87 4.36
N VAL A 43 5.01 0.23 4.94
CA VAL A 43 5.63 0.25 6.28
C VAL A 43 4.66 -0.31 7.34
N ALA A 44 3.39 0.11 7.28
CA ALA A 44 2.35 -0.32 8.22
C ALA A 44 1.79 -1.73 7.96
N LYS A 45 2.15 -2.35 6.82
CA LYS A 45 1.51 -3.58 6.31
C LYS A 45 -0.01 -3.46 6.19
N ASP A 46 -0.49 -2.29 5.78
CA ASP A 46 -1.92 -1.99 5.70
C ASP A 46 -2.47 -2.32 4.30
N LEU A 47 -3.01 -3.54 4.16
CA LEU A 47 -3.63 -4.02 2.92
C LEU A 47 -4.85 -3.16 2.54
N ALA A 48 -5.68 -2.77 3.50
CA ALA A 48 -6.88 -1.99 3.24
C ALA A 48 -6.54 -0.57 2.73
N GLN A 49 -5.41 -0.01 3.19
CA GLN A 49 -4.88 1.21 2.61
C GLN A 49 -4.39 0.99 1.18
N LEU A 50 -3.63 -0.07 0.92
CA LEU A 50 -3.16 -0.38 -0.43
C LEU A 50 -4.29 -0.55 -1.44
N GLU A 51 -5.37 -1.25 -1.06
CA GLU A 51 -6.54 -1.42 -1.91
C GLU A 51 -7.15 -0.08 -2.33
N LYS A 52 -7.23 0.88 -1.41
CA LYS A 52 -7.76 2.23 -1.69
C LYS A 52 -6.85 3.09 -2.57
N LEU A 53 -5.55 2.88 -2.47
CA LEU A 53 -4.55 3.60 -3.27
C LEU A 53 -4.43 3.01 -4.68
N SER A 54 -4.92 1.80 -4.89
CA SER A 54 -4.76 1.05 -6.14
C SER A 54 -6.00 1.16 -7.01
N LEU A 55 -5.81 1.04 -8.33
CA LEU A 55 -6.91 0.83 -9.25
C LEU A 55 -7.62 -0.49 -8.93
N THR A 56 -8.93 -0.51 -9.14
CA THR A 56 -9.80 -1.69 -8.95
C THR A 56 -9.41 -2.91 -9.80
N THR A 57 -8.56 -2.69 -10.81
CA THR A 57 -7.96 -3.77 -11.60
C THR A 57 -6.91 -4.55 -10.82
N SER A 58 -6.29 -3.97 -9.78
CA SER A 58 -5.30 -4.66 -8.95
C SER A 58 -5.98 -5.72 -8.09
N THR A 59 -5.47 -6.96 -8.11
CA THR A 59 -6.04 -8.03 -7.28
C THR A 59 -5.48 -8.00 -5.87
N GLU A 60 -6.26 -8.50 -4.90
CA GLU A 60 -5.82 -8.65 -3.51
C GLU A 60 -4.48 -9.40 -3.41
N GLU A 61 -4.33 -10.52 -4.15
CA GLU A 61 -3.08 -11.30 -4.22
C GLU A 61 -1.86 -10.45 -4.65
N GLN A 62 -2.03 -9.51 -5.59
CA GLN A 62 -0.93 -8.64 -6.03
C GLN A 62 -0.52 -7.63 -4.96
N LEU A 63 -1.48 -7.18 -4.13
CA LEU A 63 -1.23 -6.25 -3.04
C LEU A 63 -0.60 -6.98 -1.86
N GLU A 64 -1.07 -8.18 -1.54
CA GLU A 64 -0.49 -9.06 -0.52
C GLU A 64 0.96 -9.44 -0.86
N SER A 65 1.25 -9.81 -2.12
CA SER A 65 2.63 -10.08 -2.57
C SER A 65 3.55 -8.89 -2.29
N ARG A 66 3.08 -7.66 -2.55
CA ARG A 66 3.86 -6.44 -2.29
C ARG A 66 4.08 -6.19 -0.80
N LEU A 67 3.08 -6.43 0.03
CA LEU A 67 3.25 -6.35 1.48
C LEU A 67 4.20 -7.41 2.01
N GLN A 68 4.25 -8.57 1.38
CA GLN A 68 5.20 -9.62 1.74
C GLN A 68 6.63 -9.23 1.34
N GLU A 69 6.81 -8.62 0.16
CA GLU A 69 8.12 -8.30 -0.40
C GLU A 69 8.72 -6.99 0.15
N PHE A 70 7.89 -5.97 0.37
CA PHE A 70 8.29 -4.61 0.72
C PHE A 70 7.69 -4.12 2.04
N GLY A 71 6.77 -4.88 2.63
CA GLY A 71 6.05 -4.43 3.82
C GLY A 71 6.85 -4.61 5.12
N GLY A 72 6.70 -3.65 6.04
CA GLY A 72 7.39 -3.63 7.33
C GLY A 72 8.88 -3.26 7.27
N LEU A 73 9.35 -2.82 6.10
CA LEU A 73 10.61 -2.08 5.98
C LEU A 73 10.44 -0.69 6.57
N ASP A 74 11.53 -0.08 7.02
CA ASP A 74 11.52 1.31 7.47
C ASP A 74 11.36 2.28 6.28
N GLU A 75 10.80 3.46 6.55
CA GLU A 75 10.57 4.49 5.53
C GLU A 75 11.86 4.92 4.81
N GLU A 76 13.00 4.87 5.51
CA GLU A 76 14.33 5.20 4.97
C GLU A 76 14.87 4.12 4.01
N GLN A 77 14.38 2.88 4.15
CA GLN A 77 14.78 1.76 3.30
C GLN A 77 14.02 1.75 1.97
N LEU A 78 12.90 2.48 1.87
CA LEU A 78 12.05 2.54 0.70
C LEU A 78 12.29 3.83 -0.09
N SER A 79 12.64 3.68 -1.37
CA SER A 79 12.81 4.80 -2.30
C SER A 79 11.98 4.59 -3.56
N PHE A 80 11.50 5.70 -4.12
CA PHE A 80 10.69 5.71 -5.33
C PHE A 80 11.36 6.59 -6.38
N GLU A 81 11.55 6.04 -7.57
CA GLU A 81 12.05 6.77 -8.73
C GLU A 81 10.97 6.82 -9.80
N ILE A 82 10.56 8.03 -10.18
CA ILE A 82 9.59 8.23 -11.26
C ILE A 82 10.37 8.27 -12.57
N ASN A 83 10.21 7.24 -13.40
CA ASN A 83 10.85 7.17 -14.71
C ASN A 83 10.17 8.20 -15.62
N GLN A 84 10.95 9.14 -16.18
CA GLN A 84 10.44 10.26 -16.98
C GLN A 84 9.92 9.83 -18.36
N GLU A 85 10.10 8.57 -18.74
CA GLU A 85 9.47 7.99 -19.92
C GLU A 85 7.98 7.74 -19.63
N THR A 86 7.19 8.82 -19.65
CA THR A 86 5.74 8.74 -19.60
C THR A 86 5.25 7.89 -20.77
N ILE A 87 4.70 6.70 -20.47
CA ILE A 87 3.95 5.89 -21.44
C ILE A 87 2.79 6.72 -22.01
N SER A 88 2.25 7.63 -21.20
CA SER A 88 1.20 8.59 -21.56
C SER A 88 1.20 9.76 -20.56
N PRO A 89 0.68 10.96 -20.90
CA PRO A 89 0.52 12.08 -19.95
C PRO A 89 -0.33 11.75 -18.71
N LYS A 90 -0.96 10.57 -18.67
CA LYS A 90 -1.77 10.07 -17.55
C LYS A 90 -1.14 8.87 -16.84
N ILE A 91 -0.02 8.33 -17.30
CA ILE A 91 0.58 7.11 -16.75
C ILE A 91 2.09 7.33 -16.59
N TYR A 92 2.56 7.21 -15.35
CA TYR A 92 3.97 7.32 -14.98
C TYR A 92 4.45 5.96 -14.54
N GLU A 93 5.58 5.53 -15.08
CA GLU A 93 6.29 4.37 -14.56
C GLU A 93 7.08 4.77 -13.32
N VAL A 94 7.02 3.94 -12.30
CA VAL A 94 7.70 4.16 -11.02
C VAL A 94 8.43 2.90 -10.62
N THR A 95 9.69 3.07 -10.26
CA THR A 95 10.54 2.03 -9.67
C THR A 95 10.51 2.19 -8.15
N LEU A 96 10.04 1.18 -7.43
CA LEU A 96 10.25 1.04 -5.99
C LEU A 96 11.59 0.34 -5.79
N ALA A 97 12.46 0.91 -4.97
CA ALA A 97 13.68 0.27 -4.51
C ALA A 97 13.67 0.15 -2.98
N ALA A 98 13.96 -1.05 -2.50
CA ALA A 98 14.06 -1.39 -1.08
C ALA A 98 15.48 -1.86 -0.75
N GLU A 99 16.11 -1.23 0.24
CA GLU A 99 17.43 -1.63 0.74
C GLU A 99 17.33 -2.32 2.10
N GLU A 100 17.66 -3.61 2.15
CA GLU A 100 17.63 -4.44 3.36
C GLU A 100 18.96 -5.19 3.50
N GLU A 101 19.67 -4.98 4.61
CA GLU A 101 20.94 -5.66 4.91
C GLU A 101 22.00 -5.60 3.78
N GLY A 102 22.03 -4.48 3.04
CA GLY A 102 22.95 -4.28 1.91
C GLY A 102 22.53 -4.96 0.60
N GLN A 103 21.31 -5.52 0.54
CA GLN A 103 20.69 -5.99 -0.69
C GLN A 103 19.65 -4.97 -1.16
N VAL A 104 19.71 -4.61 -2.44
CA VAL A 104 18.71 -3.75 -3.08
C VAL A 104 17.75 -4.62 -3.88
N ARG A 105 16.47 -4.53 -3.57
CA ARG A 105 15.36 -5.13 -4.32
C ARG A 105 14.60 -4.05 -5.05
N THR A 106 14.19 -4.30 -6.28
CA THR A 106 13.38 -3.34 -7.06
C THR A 106 12.10 -3.97 -7.59
N ASP A 107 11.01 -3.19 -7.60
CA ASP A 107 9.75 -3.52 -8.27
C ASP A 107 9.32 -2.35 -9.16
N LEU A 108 8.65 -2.68 -10.27
CA LEU A 108 8.18 -1.71 -11.24
C LEU A 108 6.66 -1.70 -11.26
N PHE A 109 6.09 -0.51 -11.15
CA PHE A 109 4.65 -0.29 -11.18
C PHE A 109 4.32 1.04 -11.84
N TYR A 110 3.03 1.32 -11.99
CA TYR A 110 2.56 2.53 -12.63
C TYR A 110 1.75 3.40 -11.66
N VAL A 111 1.85 4.70 -11.84
CA VAL A 111 0.97 5.70 -11.25
C VAL A 111 0.10 6.28 -12.35
N GLN A 112 -1.19 6.07 -12.25
CA GLN A 112 -2.17 6.41 -13.28
C GLN A 112 -3.13 7.50 -12.79
N LYS A 113 -3.40 8.49 -13.65
CA LYS A 113 -4.38 9.56 -13.41
C LYS A 113 -5.74 9.17 -13.95
N GLU A 114 -6.68 9.01 -13.04
CA GLU A 114 -8.11 8.86 -13.31
C GLU A 114 -8.86 10.17 -13.08
N GLU A 115 -10.19 10.17 -13.28
CA GLU A 115 -11.04 11.34 -13.08
C GLU A 115 -11.04 11.82 -11.62
N GLU A 116 -10.97 10.87 -10.68
CA GLU A 116 -11.01 11.14 -9.24
C GLU A 116 -9.64 11.47 -8.64
N GLY A 117 -8.53 11.09 -9.29
CA GLY A 117 -7.18 11.40 -8.82
C GLY A 117 -6.11 10.44 -9.32
N TRP A 118 -4.98 10.35 -8.61
CA TRP A 118 -3.91 9.42 -8.91
C TRP A 118 -4.05 8.11 -8.15
N PHE A 119 -3.78 7.00 -8.84
CA PHE A 119 -3.88 5.64 -8.30
C PHE A 119 -2.68 4.77 -8.73
N LEU A 120 -2.39 3.74 -7.92
CA LEU A 120 -1.40 2.71 -8.21
C LEU A 120 -1.99 1.71 -9.21
N SER A 121 -1.21 1.35 -10.21
CA SER A 121 -1.58 0.37 -11.22
C SER A 121 -0.45 -0.63 -11.35
N PHE A 122 -0.78 -1.88 -11.06
CA PHE A 122 0.21 -2.95 -11.03
C PHE A 122 0.05 -3.82 -12.28
N PRO A 123 1.14 -4.07 -13.03
CA PRO A 123 1.05 -4.94 -14.20
C PRO A 123 0.59 -6.34 -13.77
N HIS A 124 -0.47 -6.84 -14.41
CA HIS A 124 -0.99 -8.21 -14.21
C HIS A 124 -0.01 -9.30 -14.60
N THR A 125 0.94 -8.94 -15.45
CA THR A 125 1.97 -9.82 -15.99
C THR A 125 3.29 -9.33 -15.43
N LYS A 126 4.04 -10.19 -14.73
CA LYS A 126 5.49 -10.10 -14.79
C LYS A 126 5.80 -10.07 -16.28
N ILE A 127 6.21 -8.93 -16.81
CA ILE A 127 6.71 -8.86 -18.18
C ILE A 127 8.02 -9.62 -18.09
N ASP A 128 7.93 -10.94 -18.31
CA ASP A 128 9.10 -11.76 -18.60
C ASP A 128 9.76 -11.03 -19.78
N PRO A 129 10.97 -10.48 -19.62
CA PRO A 129 11.63 -9.77 -20.69
C PRO A 129 11.92 -10.81 -21.77
N THR A 130 11.00 -10.96 -22.71
CA THR A 130 11.26 -11.71 -23.93
C THR A 130 12.18 -10.83 -24.74
N PRO A 131 13.44 -11.22 -24.99
CA PRO A 131 14.36 -10.44 -25.81
C PRO A 131 13.87 -10.30 -27.26
#